data_AF-A0A2V7JZF3-F1
#
_entry.id   AF-A0A2V7JZF3-F1
#
_cell.length_a   1.000
_cell.length_b   1.000
_cell.length_c   1.000
_cell.angle_alpha   90.00
_cell.angle_beta   90.00
_cell.angle_gamma   90.00
#
_symmetry.space_group_name_H-M   'P 1'
#
loop_
_entity.id
_entity.type
_entity.pdbx_description
1 polymer ?
#
loop_
_entity_poly.entity_id
_entity_poly.type
_entity_poly.pdbx_seq_one_letter_code
_entity_poly.pdbx_strand_id
1 'polypeptide(L)' 'MDIGFPPPDPGWPVLVTDAWAGARLPKLAPTMHKGDRGRVTVVGGSNGMTGAALHAARAALAAGAGLVKLVA' A
#
# COMPACT_ATOMS: atom_id res chain seq x y z
N MET A 1 6.87 19.40 21.40
CA MET A 1 7.48 20.58 22.03
C MET A 1 8.83 20.76 21.38
N ASP A 2 9.01 21.83 20.61
CA ASP A 2 10.33 22.17 20.08
C ASP A 2 11.12 22.88 21.18
N ILE A 3 12.29 22.34 21.52
CA ILE A 3 13.17 22.88 22.56
C ILE A 3 14.54 23.30 22.01
N GLY A 4 14.66 23.44 20.67
CA GLY A 4 15.89 23.91 20.03
C GLY A 4 16.97 22.83 19.84
N PHE A 5 16.58 21.55 19.74
CA PHE A 5 17.53 20.53 19.30
C PHE A 5 17.99 20.81 17.86
N PRO A 6 19.24 20.46 17.51
CA PRO A 6 19.66 20.49 16.12
C PRO A 6 18.76 19.57 15.27
N PRO A 7 18.63 19.84 13.96
CA PRO A 7 17.85 18.99 13.08
C PRO A 7 18.30 17.53 13.14
N PRO A 8 17.36 16.57 13.00
CA PRO A 8 17.68 15.15 13.12
C PRO A 8 18.65 14.69 12.02
N ASP A 9 19.49 13.72 12.35
CA ASP A 9 20.39 13.08 11.39
C ASP A 9 19.58 12.49 10.21
N PRO A 10 19.92 12.83 8.94
CA PRO A 10 19.25 12.27 7.77
C PRO A 10 19.32 10.74 7.67
N GLY A 11 20.28 10.11 8.34
CA GLY A 11 20.41 8.65 8.41
C GLY A 11 19.43 7.99 9.39
N TRP A 12 18.70 8.75 10.19
CA TRP A 12 17.74 8.19 11.13
C TRP A 12 16.43 7.78 10.45
N PRO A 13 15.76 6.73 10.96
CA PRO A 13 14.44 6.36 10.48
C PRO A 13 13.45 7.50 10.72
N VAL A 14 12.64 7.80 9.70
CA VAL A 14 11.58 8.81 9.79
C VAL A 14 10.29 8.16 10.29
N LEU A 15 9.62 8.82 11.22
CA LEU A 15 8.31 8.38 11.70
C LEU A 15 7.27 8.44 10.57
N VAL A 16 6.58 7.33 10.33
CA VAL A 16 5.44 7.25 9.41
C VAL A 16 4.19 7.76 10.14
N THR A 17 3.78 8.98 9.83
CA THR A 17 2.55 9.60 10.33
C THR A 17 1.43 9.54 9.29
N ASP A 18 0.19 9.79 9.70
CA ASP A 18 -0.96 9.86 8.78
C ASP A 18 -0.77 10.93 7.70
N ALA A 19 -0.23 12.10 8.06
CA ALA A 19 0.08 13.16 7.10
C ALA A 19 1.16 12.71 6.09
N TRP A 20 2.19 11.99 6.57
CA TRP A 20 3.23 11.43 5.71
C TRP A 20 2.68 10.37 4.75
N ALA A 21 1.76 9.52 5.23
CA ALA A 21 1.14 8.45 4.45
C ALA A 21 0.15 9.02 3.42
N GLY A 22 -0.72 9.94 3.86
CA GLY A 22 -1.70 10.62 3.00
C GLY A 22 -1.06 11.37 1.84
N ALA A 23 0.11 11.99 2.05
CA ALA A 23 0.86 12.67 0.99
C ALA A 23 1.39 11.72 -0.11
N ARG A 24 1.44 10.41 0.13
CA ARG A 24 1.92 9.37 -0.80
C ARG A 24 0.80 8.58 -1.46
N LEU A 25 -0.44 8.71 -0.99
CA LEU A 25 -1.57 8.03 -1.60
C LEU A 25 -1.91 8.67 -2.97
N PRO A 26 -2.18 7.86 -4.00
CA PRO A 26 -2.63 8.39 -5.28
C PRO A 26 -4.01 9.04 -5.11
N LYS A 27 -4.22 10.18 -5.79
CA LYS A 27 -5.55 10.81 -5.84
C LYS A 27 -6.50 9.94 -6.65
N LEU A 28 -7.68 9.67 -6.11
CA LEU A 28 -8.76 8.99 -6.83
C LEU A 28 -9.72 10.02 -7.40
N ALA A 29 -9.82 10.10 -8.73
CA ALA A 29 -10.78 10.99 -9.39
C ALA A 29 -12.15 10.30 -9.52
N PRO A 30 -13.27 11.05 -9.47
CA PRO A 30 -14.62 10.48 -9.56
C PRO A 30 -14.89 9.70 -10.85
N THR A 31 -14.21 10.05 -11.95
CA THR A 31 -14.34 9.42 -13.26
C THR A 31 -13.48 8.16 -13.44
N MET A 32 -12.61 7.84 -12.48
CA MET A 32 -11.73 6.67 -12.61
C MET A 32 -12.51 5.37 -12.57
N HIS A 33 -12.22 4.48 -13.51
CA HIS A 33 -12.69 3.11 -13.52
C HIS A 33 -11.58 2.12 -13.13
N LYS A 34 -11.92 0.83 -13.08
CA LYS A 34 -11.00 -0.28 -12.75
C LYS A 34 -9.72 -0.35 -13.61
N GLY A 35 -9.68 0.34 -14.74
CA GLY A 35 -8.52 0.37 -15.64
C GLY A 35 -7.48 1.41 -15.20
N ASP A 36 -7.93 2.53 -14.66
CA ASP A 36 -7.08 3.64 -14.22
C ASP A 36 -6.38 3.34 -12.90
N ARG A 37 -7.02 2.51 -12.05
CA ARG A 37 -6.55 2.18 -10.69
C ARG A 37 -5.49 1.07 -10.65
N GLY A 38 -4.84 0.79 -11.78
CA GLY A 38 -3.81 -0.24 -11.90
C GLY A 38 -4.32 -1.68 -11.80
N ARG A 39 -3.42 -2.63 -12.08
CA ARG A 39 -3.70 -4.07 -12.00
C ARG A 39 -2.60 -4.75 -11.20
N VAL A 40 -2.98 -5.61 -10.26
CA VAL A 40 -2.05 -6.35 -9.40
C VAL A 40 -2.20 -7.85 -9.66
N THR A 41 -1.07 -8.55 -9.80
CA THR A 41 -1.04 -10.01 -9.78
C THR A 41 -0.33 -10.48 -8.52
N VAL A 42 -1.00 -11.28 -7.70
CA VAL A 42 -0.42 -11.96 -6.55
C VAL A 42 -0.10 -13.38 -6.97
N VAL A 43 1.14 -13.82 -6.75
CA VAL A 43 1.59 -15.18 -7.04
C VAL A 43 2.03 -15.83 -5.73
N GLY A 44 1.43 -16.98 -5.41
CA GLY A 44 1.77 -17.75 -4.23
C GLY A 44 0.58 -18.48 -3.64
N GLY A 45 0.81 -19.22 -2.56
CA GLY A 45 -0.20 -20.07 -1.93
C GLY A 45 0.13 -21.55 -2.09
N SER A 46 1.18 -22.01 -1.41
CA SER A 46 1.51 -23.44 -1.33
C SER A 46 0.52 -24.21 -0.44
N ASN A 47 0.67 -25.53 -0.38
CA ASN A 47 -0.02 -26.35 0.62
C ASN A 47 0.19 -25.75 2.02
N GLY A 48 -0.92 -25.46 2.71
CA GLY A 48 -0.93 -24.80 4.02
C GLY A 48 -0.83 -23.27 4.02
N MET A 49 -0.59 -22.62 2.87
CA MET A 49 -0.35 -21.16 2.78
C MET A 49 -1.30 -20.43 1.81
N THR A 50 -2.32 -21.10 1.29
CA THR A 50 -3.32 -20.50 0.38
C THR A 50 -3.99 -19.25 0.97
N GLY A 51 -4.21 -19.24 2.29
CA GLY A 51 -4.76 -18.08 3.01
C GLY A 51 -3.88 -16.84 2.90
N ALA A 52 -2.56 -16.98 2.95
CA ALA A 52 -1.64 -15.85 2.83
C ALA A 52 -1.77 -15.14 1.47
N ALA A 53 -1.86 -15.92 0.39
CA ALA A 53 -2.00 -15.38 -0.95
C ALA A 53 -3.38 -14.71 -1.15
N LEU A 54 -4.44 -15.30 -0.58
CA LEU A 54 -5.76 -14.69 -0.59
C LEU A 54 -5.80 -13.37 0.20
N HIS A 55 -5.16 -13.30 1.37
CA HIS A 55 -5.07 -12.08 2.16
C HIS A 55 -4.33 -10.98 1.42
N ALA A 56 -3.20 -11.29 0.77
CA ALA A 56 -2.45 -10.33 -0.04
C ALA A 56 -3.30 -9.80 -1.21
N ALA A 57 -4.02 -10.67 -1.92
CA ALA A 57 -4.89 -10.26 -3.01
C ALA A 57 -6.04 -9.33 -2.54
N ARG A 58 -6.67 -9.66 -1.40
CA ARG A 58 -7.72 -8.83 -0.80
C ARG A 58 -7.18 -7.48 -0.31
N ALA A 59 -6.00 -7.47 0.30
CA ALA A 59 -5.35 -6.25 0.75
C ALA A 59 -5.02 -5.31 -0.43
N ALA A 60 -4.55 -5.85 -1.56
CA ALA A 60 -4.32 -5.06 -2.76
C ALA A 60 -5.60 -4.40 -3.29
N LEU A 61 -6.72 -5.13 -3.30
CA LEU A 61 -8.03 -4.59 -3.69
C LEU A 61 -8.49 -3.50 -2.71
N ALA A 62 -8.37 -3.74 -1.41
CA ALA A 62 -8.74 -2.78 -0.36
C ALA A 62 -7.88 -1.51 -0.39
N ALA A 63 -6.60 -1.63 -0.76
CA ALA A 63 -5.69 -0.50 -0.96
C ALA A 63 -6.00 0.32 -2.22
N GLY A 64 -6.97 -0.12 -3.05
CA GLY A 64 -7.49 0.66 -4.17
C GLY A 64 -7.12 0.17 -5.56
N ALA A 65 -6.46 -0.99 -5.69
CA ALA A 65 -6.16 -1.57 -7.00
C ALA A 65 -7.46 -1.82 -7.80
N GLY A 66 -7.46 -1.47 -9.09
CA GLY A 66 -8.65 -1.61 -9.94
C GLY A 66 -9.01 -3.04 -10.29
N LEU A 67 -8.00 -3.90 -10.43
CA LEU A 67 -8.17 -5.32 -10.71
C LEU A 67 -7.05 -6.12 -10.04
N VAL A 68 -7.42 -7.22 -9.37
CA VAL A 68 -6.46 -8.12 -8.73
C VAL A 68 -6.64 -9.52 -9.27
N LYS A 69 -5.53 -10.17 -9.66
CA LYS A 69 -5.49 -11.58 -10.06
C LYS A 69 -4.63 -12.34 -9.06
N LEU A 70 -5.16 -13.44 -8.52
CA LEU A 70 -4.39 -14.39 -7.73
C LEU A 70 -4.01 -15.58 -8.60
N VAL A 71 -2.74 -15.97 -8.55
CA VAL A 71 -2.20 -17.19 -9.15
C VAL A 71 -1.64 -18.02 -8.00
N ALA A 72 -2.38 -19.05 -7.61
CA ALA A 72 -2.04 -19.97 -6.53
C ALA A 72 -1.67 -21.34 -7.11
#